data_AF-A0A942KMR1-F1
#
_entry.id   AF-A0A942KMR1-F1
#
_cell.length_a   1.000
_cell.length_b   1.000
_cell.length_c   1.000
_cell.angle_alpha   90.00
_cell.angle_beta   90.00
_cell.angle_gamma   90.00
#
_symmetry.space_group_name_H-M   'P 1'
#
loop_
_entity.id
_entity.type
_entity.pdbx_description
1 polymer ?
#
loop_
_entity_poly.entity_id
_entity_poly.type
_entity_poly.pdbx_seq_one_letter_code
_entity_poly.pdbx_strand_id
1 'polypeptide(L)'
;MQWTTEALAELEAIPEHVRPMALKAIENMAREQGSVQVSKELVEVAKAKYLGINTGDSRLVKKIAVVRCETVSEVCPGIGCLSAFADRRVAFEEYDRETQLLAFFTCGGCSGRRVSRLVEKLVKYGVDTVHLSSCMIAGKEHPFCPHRDQIKRAIEVNGVRVIEGTHY
;
A
#
# COMPACT_ATOMS: atom_id res chain seq x y z
N MET A 1 33.20 3.88 -7.31
CA MET A 1 33.07 4.42 -5.94
C MET A 1 33.46 3.33 -4.96
N GLN A 2 34.08 3.68 -3.85
CA GLN A 2 34.39 2.70 -2.80
C GLN A 2 33.15 2.51 -1.91
N TRP A 3 32.81 1.28 -1.56
CA TRP A 3 31.71 0.98 -0.64
C TRP A 3 32.28 0.40 0.65
N THR A 4 31.75 0.80 1.79
CA THR A 4 32.09 0.12 3.04
C THR A 4 31.42 -1.25 3.11
N THR A 5 31.96 -2.14 3.92
CA THR A 5 31.42 -3.50 4.11
C THR A 5 29.98 -3.45 4.60
N GLU A 6 29.67 -2.49 5.49
CA GLU A 6 28.33 -2.25 6.03
C GLU A 6 27.37 -1.74 4.94
N ALA A 7 27.83 -0.85 4.05
CA ALA A 7 27.03 -0.35 2.94
C ALA A 7 26.67 -1.45 1.93
N LEU A 8 27.59 -2.39 1.69
CA LEU A 8 27.34 -3.55 0.82
C LEU A 8 26.30 -4.50 1.43
N ALA A 9 26.39 -4.80 2.73
CA ALA A 9 25.41 -5.62 3.43
C ALA A 9 24.00 -4.99 3.36
N GLU A 10 23.91 -3.66 3.55
CA GLU A 10 22.66 -2.93 3.40
C GLU A 10 22.09 -2.98 1.98
N LEU A 11 22.96 -2.95 0.95
CA LEU A 11 22.57 -3.05 -0.45
C LEU A 11 22.06 -4.47 -0.80
N GLU A 12 22.67 -5.51 -0.26
CA GLU A 12 22.25 -6.90 -0.50
C GLU A 12 20.87 -7.19 0.10
N ALA A 13 20.53 -6.55 1.21
CA ALA A 13 19.19 -6.65 1.83
C ALA A 13 18.06 -6.13 0.91
N ILE A 14 18.38 -5.29 -0.08
CA ILE A 14 17.42 -4.76 -1.05
C ILE A 14 16.99 -5.89 -2.02
N PRO A 15 15.68 -6.05 -2.34
CA PRO A 15 15.23 -7.07 -3.28
C PRO A 15 15.92 -6.94 -4.64
N GLU A 16 16.25 -8.08 -5.24
CA GLU A 16 17.05 -8.14 -6.47
C GLU A 16 16.47 -7.30 -7.62
N HIS A 17 15.14 -7.32 -7.79
CA HIS A 17 14.46 -6.60 -8.87
C HIS A 17 14.51 -5.05 -8.74
N VAL A 18 14.71 -4.51 -7.53
CA VAL A 18 14.87 -3.05 -7.31
C VAL A 18 16.33 -2.63 -7.08
N ARG A 19 17.24 -3.59 -6.86
CA ARG A 19 18.66 -3.34 -6.57
C ARG A 19 19.38 -2.51 -7.64
N PRO A 20 19.18 -2.70 -8.96
CA PRO A 20 19.83 -1.87 -9.98
C PRO A 20 19.45 -0.39 -9.89
N MET A 21 18.18 -0.11 -9.58
CA MET A 21 17.68 1.26 -9.40
C MET A 21 18.26 1.88 -8.12
N ALA A 22 18.28 1.13 -7.02
CA ALA A 22 18.83 1.57 -5.74
C ALA A 22 20.33 1.92 -5.86
N LEU A 23 21.11 1.06 -6.53
CA LEU A 23 22.54 1.28 -6.76
C LEU A 23 22.79 2.60 -7.50
N LYS A 24 22.06 2.84 -8.59
CA LYS A 24 22.17 4.09 -9.36
C LYS A 24 21.80 5.33 -8.54
N ALA A 25 20.77 5.23 -7.70
CA ALA A 25 20.33 6.34 -6.84
C ALA A 25 21.37 6.67 -5.75
N ILE A 26 21.93 5.63 -5.11
CA ILE A 26 22.97 5.77 -4.07
C ILE A 26 24.24 6.39 -4.67
N GLU A 27 24.70 5.91 -5.82
CA GLU A 27 25.89 6.45 -6.48
C GLU A 27 25.70 7.91 -6.89
N ASN A 28 24.53 8.28 -7.42
CA ASN A 28 24.23 9.66 -7.76
C ASN A 28 24.25 10.57 -6.53
N MET A 29 23.66 10.13 -5.42
CA MET A 29 23.65 10.87 -4.16
C MET A 29 25.08 11.06 -3.62
N ALA A 30 25.91 10.03 -3.67
CA ALA A 30 27.32 10.15 -3.28
C ALA A 30 28.09 11.14 -4.17
N ARG A 31 27.81 11.18 -5.49
CA ARG A 31 28.43 12.17 -6.39
C ARG A 31 27.99 13.59 -6.08
N GLU A 32 26.69 13.79 -5.84
CA GLU A 32 26.13 15.10 -5.47
C GLU A 32 26.73 15.64 -4.17
N GLN A 33 27.01 14.75 -3.21
CA GLN A 33 27.63 15.11 -1.93
C GLN A 33 29.16 15.17 -2.00
N GLY A 34 29.77 14.96 -3.18
CA GLY A 34 31.23 14.93 -3.35
C GLY A 34 31.92 13.79 -2.58
N SER A 35 31.16 12.77 -2.17
CA SER A 35 31.67 11.65 -1.39
C SER A 35 32.35 10.63 -2.30
N VAL A 36 33.60 10.30 -1.98
CA VAL A 36 34.40 9.30 -2.69
C VAL A 36 34.03 7.87 -2.25
N GLN A 37 33.44 7.75 -1.06
CA GLN A 37 33.04 6.51 -0.42
C GLN A 37 31.54 6.52 -0.09
N VAL A 38 30.88 5.38 -0.35
CA VAL A 38 29.50 5.11 0.03
C VAL A 38 29.51 4.45 1.41
N SER A 39 29.04 5.17 2.43
CA SER A 39 28.89 4.68 3.80
C SER A 39 27.49 4.11 4.04
N LYS A 40 27.33 3.40 5.17
CA LYS A 40 26.03 2.88 5.61
C LYS A 40 24.98 3.99 5.68
N GLU A 41 25.33 5.13 6.26
CA GLU A 41 24.42 6.26 6.46
C GLU A 41 23.91 6.82 5.13
N LEU A 42 24.77 6.89 4.12
CA LEU A 42 24.39 7.36 2.79
C LEU A 42 23.42 6.38 2.11
N VAL A 43 23.63 5.08 2.29
CA VAL A 43 22.70 4.04 1.82
C VAL A 43 21.34 4.17 2.52
N GLU A 44 21.32 4.41 3.83
CA GLU A 44 20.08 4.62 4.59
C GLU A 44 19.32 5.87 4.14
N VAL A 45 20.02 7.00 3.95
CA VAL A 45 19.43 8.24 3.44
C VAL A 45 18.87 8.04 2.02
N ALA A 46 19.59 7.32 1.16
CA ALA A 46 19.12 6.99 -0.18
C ALA A 46 17.91 6.06 -0.19
N LYS A 47 17.88 5.06 0.72
CA LYS A 47 16.72 4.19 0.95
C LYS A 47 15.50 4.99 1.39
N ALA A 48 15.65 5.92 2.33
CA ALA A 48 14.57 6.78 2.79
C ALA A 48 14.05 7.70 1.68
N LYS A 49 14.96 8.34 0.92
CA LYS A 49 14.64 9.35 -0.10
C LYS A 49 14.03 8.76 -1.38
N TYR A 50 14.56 7.65 -1.89
CA TYR A 50 14.18 7.11 -3.19
C TYR A 50 13.28 5.88 -3.13
N LEU A 51 13.31 5.13 -2.03
CA LEU A 51 12.48 3.93 -1.86
C LEU A 51 11.35 4.14 -0.86
N GLY A 52 11.30 5.28 -0.14
CA GLY A 52 10.33 5.50 0.94
C GLY A 52 10.48 4.48 2.09
N ILE A 53 11.67 3.88 2.20
CA ILE A 53 12.02 2.91 3.23
C ILE A 53 12.67 3.68 4.37
N ASN A 54 11.89 4.09 5.37
CA ASN A 54 12.47 4.49 6.65
C ASN A 54 13.07 3.23 7.29
N THR A 55 14.36 3.27 7.61
CA THR A 55 15.05 2.20 8.33
C THR A 55 14.53 2.16 9.76
N GLY A 56 13.74 1.11 9.97
CA GLY A 56 12.90 0.88 11.13
C GLY A 56 11.67 0.10 10.68
N ASP A 57 11.88 -1.06 10.06
CA ASP A 57 10.84 -2.04 9.78
C ASP A 57 9.75 -1.69 8.72
N SER A 58 10.13 -1.29 7.50
CA SER A 58 9.15 -1.15 6.41
C SER A 58 8.88 -2.45 5.63
N ARG A 59 9.40 -3.60 6.08
CA ARG A 59 9.13 -4.92 5.48
C ARG A 59 8.11 -5.75 6.27
N LEU A 60 7.74 -5.38 7.50
CA LEU A 60 6.72 -6.08 8.29
C LEU A 60 5.40 -5.29 8.44
N VAL A 61 5.41 -3.97 8.25
CA VAL A 61 4.18 -3.17 8.38
C VAL A 61 3.29 -3.37 7.15
N LYS A 62 2.24 -4.19 7.31
CA LYS A 62 1.19 -4.37 6.29
C LYS A 62 0.56 -3.03 5.94
N LYS A 63 0.42 -2.78 4.64
CA LYS A 63 -0.29 -1.60 4.12
C LYS A 63 -1.50 -2.06 3.35
N ILE A 64 -2.66 -1.59 3.81
CA ILE A 64 -3.94 -1.98 3.24
C ILE A 64 -4.67 -0.75 2.71
N ALA A 65 -5.65 -0.99 1.85
CA ALA A 65 -6.58 0.03 1.41
C ALA A 65 -8.02 -0.45 1.51
N VAL A 66 -8.97 0.48 1.51
CA VAL A 66 -10.40 0.18 1.47
C VAL A 66 -11.00 0.90 0.27
N VAL A 67 -11.75 0.17 -0.54
CA VAL A 67 -12.61 0.74 -1.58
C VAL A 67 -14.07 0.72 -1.14
N ARG A 68 -14.78 1.83 -1.32
CA ARG A 68 -16.22 1.98 -1.01
C ARG A 68 -17.04 2.31 -2.25
N CYS A 69 -18.36 2.12 -2.17
CA CYS A 69 -19.28 2.55 -3.22
C CYS A 69 -19.27 4.10 -3.34
N GLU A 70 -19.20 4.61 -4.57
CA GLU A 70 -19.28 6.05 -4.88
C GLU A 70 -20.63 6.64 -4.43
N THR A 71 -21.74 6.02 -4.82
CA THR A 71 -23.08 6.53 -4.50
C THR A 71 -23.32 6.59 -3.00
N VAL A 72 -22.96 5.52 -2.28
CA VAL A 72 -23.11 5.49 -0.81
C VAL A 72 -22.18 6.52 -0.15
N SER A 73 -21.06 6.87 -0.77
CA SER A 73 -20.12 7.85 -0.21
C SER A 73 -20.67 9.26 -0.10
N GLU A 74 -21.72 9.60 -0.85
CA GLU A 74 -22.40 10.90 -0.78
C GLU A 74 -23.10 11.12 0.56
N VAL A 75 -23.52 10.05 1.23
CA VAL A 75 -24.25 10.08 2.51
C VAL A 75 -23.53 9.33 3.63
N CYS A 76 -22.46 8.59 3.32
CA CYS A 76 -21.69 7.82 4.28
C CYS A 76 -20.24 8.32 4.33
N PRO A 77 -19.80 8.99 5.41
CA PRO A 77 -18.42 9.42 5.57
C PRO A 77 -17.44 8.26 5.83
N GLY A 78 -17.93 7.03 6.04
CA GLY A 78 -17.10 5.85 6.27
C GLY A 78 -16.74 5.57 7.73
N ILE A 79 -17.42 6.22 8.70
CA ILE A 79 -17.16 6.08 10.14
C ILE A 79 -17.11 4.60 10.54
N GLY A 80 -18.09 3.78 10.18
CA GLY A 80 -18.10 2.36 10.53
C GLY A 80 -16.87 1.59 10.02
N CYS A 81 -16.44 1.85 8.79
CA CYS A 81 -15.25 1.20 8.22
C CYS A 81 -13.97 1.63 8.94
N LEU A 82 -13.82 2.94 9.19
CA LEU A 82 -12.63 3.52 9.80
C LEU A 82 -12.54 3.16 11.29
N SER A 83 -13.66 3.18 12.02
CA SER A 83 -13.73 2.74 13.41
C SER A 83 -13.44 1.25 13.54
N ALA A 84 -13.98 0.39 12.66
CA ALA A 84 -13.66 -1.04 12.68
C ALA A 84 -12.17 -1.31 12.42
N PHE A 85 -11.53 -0.54 11.54
CA PHE A 85 -10.09 -0.59 11.37
C PHE A 85 -9.37 -0.12 12.65
N ALA A 86 -9.70 1.06 13.17
CA ALA A 86 -9.05 1.64 14.35
C ALA A 86 -9.14 0.72 15.58
N ASP A 87 -10.29 0.08 15.78
CA ASP A 87 -10.54 -0.83 16.89
C ASP A 87 -10.06 -2.27 16.63
N ARG A 88 -9.60 -2.58 15.40
CA ARG A 88 -9.23 -3.94 14.93
C ARG A 88 -10.35 -4.96 15.15
N ARG A 89 -11.53 -4.67 14.60
CA ARG A 89 -12.73 -5.51 14.72
C ARG A 89 -13.20 -6.06 13.38
N VAL A 90 -14.00 -7.13 13.42
CA VAL A 90 -14.67 -7.72 12.25
C VAL A 90 -13.63 -8.12 11.18
N ALA A 91 -13.65 -7.50 10.00
CA ALA A 91 -12.74 -7.84 8.91
C ALA A 91 -11.28 -7.43 9.17
N PHE A 92 -11.01 -6.75 10.29
CA PHE A 92 -9.68 -6.25 10.64
C PHE A 92 -9.03 -6.93 11.87
N GLU A 93 -9.62 -8.01 12.39
CA GLU A 93 -9.13 -8.70 13.60
C GLU A 93 -7.74 -9.33 13.42
N GLU A 94 -7.42 -9.78 12.20
CA GLU A 94 -6.13 -10.41 11.88
C GLU A 94 -4.99 -9.40 11.62
N TYR A 95 -5.26 -8.09 11.70
CA TYR A 95 -4.24 -7.07 11.46
C TYR A 95 -3.60 -6.59 12.75
N ASP A 96 -2.27 -6.52 12.71
CA ASP A 96 -1.44 -5.97 13.76
C ASP A 96 -1.75 -4.48 13.98
N ARG A 97 -1.45 -3.95 15.17
CA ARG A 97 -1.64 -2.52 15.47
C ARG A 97 -0.82 -1.60 14.56
N GLU A 98 0.33 -2.07 14.11
CA GLU A 98 1.20 -1.31 13.19
C GLU A 98 0.66 -1.26 11.76
N THR A 99 -0.27 -2.16 11.37
CA THR A 99 -0.87 -2.18 10.03
C THR A 99 -1.41 -0.79 9.67
N GLN A 100 -1.08 -0.31 8.47
CA GLN A 100 -1.46 1.01 7.99
C GLN A 100 -2.60 0.93 6.98
N LEU A 101 -3.65 1.73 7.20
CA LEU A 101 -4.66 2.00 6.19
C LEU A 101 -4.16 3.16 5.32
N LEU A 102 -3.49 2.83 4.22
CA LEU A 102 -2.85 3.84 3.36
C LEU A 102 -3.86 4.63 2.54
N ALA A 103 -4.96 3.99 2.14
CA ALA A 103 -5.96 4.62 1.30
C ALA A 103 -7.38 4.19 1.66
N PHE A 104 -8.29 5.16 1.65
CA PHE A 104 -9.73 4.96 1.72
C PHE A 104 -10.35 5.71 0.55
N PHE A 105 -10.80 4.98 -0.47
CA PHE A 105 -11.20 5.57 -1.75
C PHE A 105 -12.49 4.96 -2.28
N THR A 106 -13.08 5.58 -3.30
CA THR A 106 -14.33 5.12 -3.90
C THR A 106 -14.09 4.27 -5.15
N CYS A 107 -15.06 3.44 -5.53
CA CYS A 107 -15.00 2.69 -6.79
C CYS A 107 -15.04 3.59 -8.04
N GLY A 108 -15.39 4.87 -7.85
CA GLY A 108 -15.44 5.84 -8.92
C GLY A 108 -16.69 5.74 -9.80
N GLY A 109 -17.79 5.20 -9.28
CA GLY A 109 -19.07 5.03 -9.96
C GLY A 109 -19.18 3.71 -10.72
N CYS A 110 -20.41 3.26 -10.99
CA CYS A 110 -20.67 1.99 -11.67
C CYS A 110 -20.18 2.04 -13.14
N SER A 111 -19.40 1.06 -13.62
CA SER A 111 -19.13 -0.29 -13.09
C SER A 111 -17.80 -0.45 -12.32
N GLY A 112 -17.23 0.62 -11.78
CA GLY A 112 -15.99 0.57 -10.99
C GLY A 112 -14.72 0.55 -11.83
N ARG A 113 -14.79 0.97 -13.11
CA ARG A 113 -13.67 0.90 -14.07
C ARG A 113 -12.40 1.64 -13.64
N ARG A 114 -12.52 2.60 -12.71
CA ARG A 114 -11.38 3.38 -12.20
C ARG A 114 -10.54 2.62 -11.17
N VAL A 115 -11.09 1.58 -10.54
CA VAL A 115 -10.44 0.88 -9.41
C VAL A 115 -9.08 0.33 -9.79
N SER A 116 -8.96 -0.38 -10.92
CA SER A 116 -7.66 -0.98 -11.32
C SER A 116 -6.54 0.06 -11.42
N ARG A 117 -6.81 1.24 -11.97
CA ARG A 117 -5.79 2.30 -12.11
C ARG A 117 -5.40 2.93 -10.77
N LEU A 118 -6.33 2.99 -9.83
CA LEU A 118 -6.04 3.47 -8.48
C LEU A 118 -5.21 2.45 -7.71
N VAL A 119 -5.57 1.16 -7.80
CA VAL A 119 -4.83 0.06 -7.19
C VAL A 119 -3.41 -0.03 -7.76
N GLU A 120 -3.23 0.09 -9.08
CA GLU A 120 -1.90 0.10 -9.70
C GLU A 120 -0.97 1.18 -9.10
N LYS A 121 -1.52 2.35 -8.74
CA LYS A 121 -0.76 3.38 -8.03
C LYS A 121 -0.46 2.96 -6.59
N LEU A 122 -1.44 2.42 -5.87
CA LEU A 122 -1.28 1.98 -4.48
C LEU A 122 -0.24 0.86 -4.31
N VAL A 123 -0.15 -0.06 -5.27
CA VAL A 123 0.88 -1.12 -5.30
C VAL A 123 2.29 -0.52 -5.28
N LYS A 124 2.51 0.60 -5.98
CA LYS A 124 3.82 1.31 -5.98
C LYS A 124 4.19 1.88 -4.61
N TYR A 125 3.21 2.03 -3.70
CA TYR A 125 3.42 2.47 -2.32
C TYR A 125 3.39 1.30 -1.30
N GLY A 126 3.32 0.06 -1.79
CA GLY A 126 3.41 -1.16 -0.99
C GLY A 126 2.07 -1.66 -0.46
N VAL A 127 0.92 -1.24 -1.03
CA VAL A 127 -0.36 -1.84 -0.67
C VAL A 127 -0.45 -3.26 -1.23
N ASP A 128 -0.66 -4.23 -0.35
CA ASP A 128 -0.77 -5.65 -0.70
C ASP A 128 -2.19 -6.20 -0.57
N THR A 129 -3.06 -5.51 0.15
CA THR A 129 -4.43 -5.94 0.44
C THR A 129 -5.42 -4.79 0.29
N VAL A 130 -6.55 -5.05 -0.37
CA VAL A 130 -7.66 -4.11 -0.52
C VAL A 130 -8.94 -4.73 0.02
N HIS A 131 -9.61 -4.01 0.91
CA HIS A 131 -10.93 -4.36 1.40
C HIS A 131 -12.03 -3.78 0.51
N LEU A 132 -12.98 -4.62 0.11
CA LEU A 132 -14.27 -4.15 -0.40
C LEU A 132 -15.15 -3.78 0.80
N SER A 133 -15.58 -2.51 0.88
CA SER A 133 -16.40 -2.02 2.00
C SER A 133 -17.71 -2.79 2.13
N SER A 134 -18.23 -2.95 3.35
CA SER A 134 -19.47 -3.68 3.59
C SER A 134 -20.65 -3.19 2.73
N CYS A 135 -20.74 -1.89 2.42
CA CYS A 135 -21.78 -1.34 1.53
C CYS A 135 -21.77 -1.89 0.09
N MET A 136 -20.68 -2.54 -0.34
CA MET A 136 -20.55 -3.18 -1.64
C MET A 136 -20.94 -4.67 -1.62
N ILE A 137 -21.10 -5.27 -0.44
CA ILE A 137 -21.21 -6.73 -0.24
C ILE A 137 -22.53 -7.14 0.40
N ALA A 138 -23.02 -6.34 1.34
CA ALA A 138 -24.27 -6.60 2.02
C ALA A 138 -24.82 -5.27 2.53
N GLY A 139 -26.00 -4.87 2.05
CA GLY A 139 -26.75 -3.77 2.66
C GLY A 139 -28.06 -4.30 3.21
N LYS A 140 -28.32 -4.01 4.49
CA LYS A 140 -29.70 -4.02 5.03
C LYS A 140 -30.55 -2.90 4.39
N GLU A 141 -29.90 -1.79 4.00
CA GLU A 141 -30.54 -0.56 3.53
C GLU A 141 -30.19 -0.18 2.07
N HIS A 142 -29.30 -0.94 1.42
CA HIS A 142 -28.92 -0.70 0.02
C HIS A 142 -28.72 -2.04 -0.71
N PRO A 143 -29.16 -2.16 -1.97
CA PRO A 143 -28.93 -3.36 -2.77
C PRO A 143 -27.44 -3.66 -2.91
N PHE A 144 -27.15 -4.95 -3.01
CA PHE A 144 -25.83 -5.47 -3.33
C PHE A 144 -25.23 -4.79 -4.57
N CYS A 145 -23.91 -4.53 -4.57
CA CYS A 145 -23.26 -3.93 -5.74
C CYS A 145 -23.22 -4.93 -6.91
N PRO A 146 -23.92 -4.68 -8.04
CA PRO A 146 -23.97 -5.62 -9.15
C PRO A 146 -22.61 -5.83 -9.84
N HIS A 147 -21.64 -4.96 -9.57
CA HIS A 147 -20.30 -5.00 -10.14
C HIS A 147 -19.23 -5.49 -9.15
N ARG A 148 -19.61 -6.03 -7.98
CA ARG A 148 -18.64 -6.49 -6.96
C ARG A 148 -17.58 -7.40 -7.56
N ASP A 149 -17.99 -8.46 -8.26
CA ASP A 149 -17.06 -9.46 -8.77
C ASP A 149 -16.16 -8.90 -9.88
N GLN A 150 -16.67 -7.95 -10.66
CA GLN A 150 -15.87 -7.23 -11.66
C GLN A 150 -14.82 -6.35 -10.97
N ILE A 151 -15.20 -5.62 -9.92
CA ILE A 151 -14.31 -4.76 -9.16
C ILE A 151 -13.24 -5.60 -8.46
N LYS A 152 -13.64 -6.72 -7.84
CA LYS A 152 -12.72 -7.69 -7.22
C LYS A 152 -11.66 -8.16 -8.21
N ARG A 153 -12.07 -8.66 -9.37
CA ARG A 153 -11.14 -9.07 -10.42
C ARG A 153 -10.22 -7.92 -10.87
N ALA A 154 -10.77 -6.71 -11.01
CA ALA A 154 -9.99 -5.53 -11.39
C ALA A 154 -8.94 -5.12 -10.35
N ILE A 155 -9.08 -5.53 -9.09
CA ILE A 155 -8.06 -5.37 -8.05
C ILE A 155 -7.04 -6.52 -8.15
N GLU A 156 -7.51 -7.76 -8.19
CA GLU A 156 -6.69 -8.99 -8.16
C GLU A 156 -5.69 -9.06 -9.33
N VAL A 157 -6.04 -8.53 -10.51
CA VAL A 157 -5.11 -8.45 -11.66
C VAL A 157 -3.85 -7.61 -11.40
N ASN A 158 -3.83 -6.79 -10.34
CA ASN A 158 -2.65 -6.04 -9.91
C ASN A 158 -1.79 -6.80 -8.89
N GLY A 159 -2.08 -8.09 -8.64
CA GLY A 159 -1.36 -8.91 -7.66
C GLY A 159 -1.71 -8.59 -6.20
N VAL A 160 -2.85 -7.95 -5.96
CA VAL A 160 -3.30 -7.50 -4.64
C VAL A 160 -4.37 -8.43 -4.09
N ARG A 161 -4.26 -8.81 -2.81
CA ARG A 161 -5.27 -9.63 -2.12
C ARG A 161 -6.54 -8.81 -1.92
N VAL A 162 -7.70 -9.41 -2.18
CA VAL A 162 -9.00 -8.79 -1.89
C VAL A 162 -9.64 -9.45 -0.68
N ILE A 163 -10.05 -8.64 0.29
CA ILE A 163 -10.89 -9.08 1.41
C ILE A 163 -12.26 -8.45 1.28
N GLU A 164 -13.29 -9.25 1.47
CA GLU A 164 -14.68 -8.81 1.41
C GLU A 164 -15.15 -8.43 2.81
N GLY A 165 -15.45 -7.15 3.02
CA GLY A 165 -16.07 -6.63 4.24
C GLY A 165 -15.17 -5.66 5.00
N THR A 166 -15.81 -4.87 5.86
CA THR A 166 -15.13 -3.96 6.79
C THR A 166 -15.68 -4.03 8.20
N HIS A 167 -16.98 -3.75 8.40
CA HIS A 167 -17.57 -3.56 9.74
C HIS A 167 -18.90 -4.31 9.98
N TYR A 168 -19.30 -5.14 9.01
CA TYR A 168 -20.43 -6.07 9.07
C TYR A 168 -19.98 -7.42 8.56
#